data_AF-A0A931PNJ5-F1
#
_entry.id   AF-A0A931PNJ5-F1
#
_cell.length_a   1.000
_cell.length_b   1.000
_cell.length_c   1.000
_cell.angle_alpha   90.00
_cell.angle_beta   90.00
_cell.angle_gamma   90.00
#
_symmetry.space_group_name_H-M   'P 1'
#
loop_
_entity.id
_entity.type
_entity.pdbx_description
1 polymer ?
#
loop_
_entity_poly.entity_id
_entity_poly.type
_entity_poly.pdbx_seq_one_letter_code
_entity_poly.pdbx_strand_id
1 'polypeptide(L)'
;MRLRGLDIANSADLKPLWDPYWKPLWDVIDATKLPLHFHTVSGYVPDHIRKIMFLGGDPSRAKLPDAPDVPMPVARAAFASNITQFQMNMASILTSMIFAGVLEHRRNMRLVLGESGIG
;
A
#
# COMPACT_ATOMS: atom_id res chain seq x y z
N MET A 1 -28.68 2.25 0.26
CA MET A 1 -27.30 2.74 0.52
C MET A 1 -26.65 3.06 -0.84
N ARG A 2 -25.92 4.17 -0.99
CA ARG A 2 -25.20 4.51 -2.25
C ARG A 2 -23.69 4.46 -2.00
N LEU A 3 -22.93 3.83 -2.88
CA LEU A 3 -21.46 3.80 -2.83
C LEU A 3 -20.88 5.20 -3.08
N ARG A 4 -19.70 5.45 -2.52
CA ARG A 4 -18.99 6.74 -2.59
C ARG A 4 -17.57 6.65 -3.15
N GLY A 5 -17.08 5.44 -3.41
CA GLY A 5 -15.74 5.19 -3.88
C GLY A 5 -15.46 3.69 -3.97
N LEU A 6 -14.28 3.36 -4.49
CA LEU A 6 -13.72 2.02 -4.53
C LEU A 6 -12.36 2.04 -3.82
N ASP A 7 -12.07 1.04 -3.02
CA ASP A 7 -10.74 0.80 -2.46
C ASP A 7 -10.15 -0.48 -3.07
N ILE A 8 -8.93 -0.40 -3.57
CA ILE A 8 -8.14 -1.57 -3.97
C ILE A 8 -7.16 -1.86 -2.83
N ALA A 9 -7.42 -2.95 -2.12
CA ALA A 9 -6.55 -3.43 -1.07
C ALA A 9 -5.16 -3.73 -1.65
N ASN A 10 -4.17 -3.01 -1.15
CA ASN A 10 -2.82 -3.04 -1.67
C ASN A 10 -2.08 -4.29 -1.12
N SER A 11 -1.34 -5.00 -1.97
CA SER A 11 -0.62 -6.20 -1.58
C SER A 11 0.65 -6.38 -2.42
N ALA A 12 1.59 -7.17 -1.92
CA ALA A 12 2.81 -7.52 -2.65
C ALA A 12 2.52 -8.38 -3.90
N ASP A 13 1.40 -9.11 -3.88
CA ASP A 13 0.99 -10.02 -4.95
C ASP A 13 0.05 -9.34 -5.97
N LEU A 14 -0.16 -8.03 -5.83
CA LEU A 14 -1.01 -7.27 -6.72
C LEU A 14 -0.42 -7.28 -8.13
N LYS A 15 -1.23 -7.63 -9.12
CA LYS A 15 -0.82 -7.54 -10.53
C LYS A 15 -0.35 -6.10 -10.81
N PRO A 16 0.82 -5.88 -11.45
CA PRO A 16 1.34 -4.53 -11.60
C PRO A 16 0.33 -3.60 -12.28
N LEU A 17 0.17 -2.37 -11.79
CA LEU A 17 -0.92 -1.48 -12.22
C LEU A 17 -0.80 -1.03 -13.68
N TRP A 18 0.39 -1.17 -14.28
CA TRP A 18 0.64 -0.97 -15.70
C TRP A 18 0.21 -2.14 -16.60
N ASP A 19 -0.19 -3.27 -16.02
CA ASP A 19 -0.64 -4.42 -16.78
C ASP A 19 -2.04 -4.19 -17.39
N PRO A 20 -2.27 -4.51 -18.68
CA PRO A 20 -3.57 -4.36 -19.34
C PRO A 20 -4.73 -5.10 -18.66
N TYR A 21 -4.45 -6.10 -17.81
CA TYR A 21 -5.41 -6.77 -16.95
C TYR A 21 -6.36 -5.80 -16.23
N TRP A 22 -5.86 -4.63 -15.81
CA TRP A 22 -6.64 -3.65 -15.06
C TRP A 22 -7.53 -2.75 -15.92
N LYS A 23 -7.34 -2.73 -17.24
CA LYS A 23 -8.03 -1.81 -18.16
C LYS A 23 -9.56 -1.81 -17.98
N PRO A 24 -10.25 -2.97 -17.88
CA PRO A 24 -11.70 -2.97 -17.70
C PRO A 24 -12.13 -2.25 -16.41
N LEU A 25 -11.38 -2.41 -15.32
CA LEU A 25 -11.68 -1.76 -14.06
C LEU A 25 -11.46 -0.24 -14.15
N TRP A 26 -10.35 0.19 -14.75
CA TRP A 26 -10.08 1.62 -14.97
C TRP A 26 -11.16 2.31 -15.79
N ASP A 27 -11.65 1.64 -16.84
CA ASP A 27 -12.70 2.19 -17.71
C ASP A 27 -14.04 2.33 -16.95
N VAL A 28 -14.37 1.40 -16.06
CA VAL A 28 -15.58 1.49 -15.19
C VAL A 28 -15.45 2.60 -14.15
N ILE A 29 -14.29 2.76 -13.53
CA ILE A 29 -14.05 3.82 -12.54
C ILE A 29 -14.19 5.20 -13.21
N ASP A 30 -13.63 5.38 -14.40
CA ASP A 30 -13.78 6.63 -15.17
C ASP A 30 -15.26 6.93 -15.47
N ALA A 31 -15.99 5.93 -15.98
CA ALA A 31 -17.40 6.08 -16.36
C ALA A 31 -18.29 6.43 -15.16
N THR A 32 -18.03 5.82 -14.01
CA THR A 32 -18.82 6.03 -12.77
C THR A 32 -18.42 7.27 -12.00
N LYS A 33 -17.22 7.82 -12.25
CA LYS A 33 -16.65 8.98 -11.55
C LYS A 33 -16.50 8.77 -10.04
N LEU A 34 -16.52 7.51 -9.60
CA LEU A 34 -16.25 7.15 -8.21
C LEU A 34 -14.74 7.30 -7.97
N PRO A 35 -14.32 7.90 -6.84
CA PRO A 35 -12.91 7.97 -6.51
C PRO A 35 -12.35 6.57 -6.24
N LEU A 36 -11.13 6.35 -6.74
CA LEU A 36 -10.33 5.17 -6.49
C LEU A 36 -9.36 5.46 -5.34
N HIS A 37 -9.39 4.61 -4.33
CA HIS A 37 -8.55 4.68 -3.16
C HIS A 37 -7.54 3.53 -3.18
N PHE A 38 -6.29 3.86 -2.86
CA PHE A 38 -5.32 2.89 -2.39
C PHE A 38 -4.93 3.27 -0.97
N HIS A 39 -5.13 2.34 -0.05
CA HIS A 39 -4.58 2.44 1.29
C HIS A 39 -3.12 2.03 1.30
N THR A 40 -2.36 2.61 2.23
CA THR A 40 -0.93 2.34 2.35
C THR A 40 -0.63 0.88 2.64
N VAL A 41 0.52 0.40 2.21
CA VAL A 41 1.04 -0.93 2.55
C VAL A 41 2.55 -0.89 2.68
N SER A 42 3.07 -1.68 3.62
CA SER A 42 4.50 -1.96 3.68
C SER A 42 5.00 -2.62 2.40
N GLY A 43 6.31 -2.55 2.16
CA GLY A 43 6.91 -3.38 1.12
C GLY A 43 6.77 -4.86 1.41
N TYR A 44 7.07 -5.67 0.40
CA TYR A 44 7.33 -7.08 0.63
C TYR A 44 8.55 -7.22 1.55
N VAL A 45 8.36 -7.94 2.64
CA VAL A 45 9.40 -8.28 3.61
C VAL A 45 9.21 -9.73 3.99
N PRO A 46 10.28 -10.55 4.09
CA PRO A 46 10.16 -11.93 4.55
C PRO A 46 9.52 -12.00 5.95
N ASP A 47 8.71 -13.02 6.21
CA ASP A 47 7.93 -13.16 7.44
C ASP A 47 8.75 -13.02 8.73
N HIS A 48 9.95 -13.61 8.77
CA HIS A 48 10.82 -13.53 9.94
C HIS A 48 11.29 -12.09 10.24
N ILE A 49 11.46 -11.25 9.21
CA ILE A 49 11.77 -9.82 9.36
C ILE A 49 10.50 -9.03 9.72
N ARG A 50 9.36 -9.38 9.10
CA ARG A 50 8.06 -8.73 9.37
C ARG A 50 7.67 -8.83 10.85
N LYS A 51 7.91 -9.97 11.48
CA LYS A 51 7.67 -10.16 12.92
C LYS A 51 8.51 -9.22 13.78
N ILE A 52 9.77 -8.95 13.40
CA ILE A 52 10.65 -7.99 14.10
C ILE A 52 10.08 -6.57 13.98
N MET A 53 9.63 -6.18 12.79
CA MET A 53 9.01 -4.87 12.55
C MET A 53 7.75 -4.69 13.41
N PHE A 54 6.89 -5.72 13.45
CA PHE A 54 5.67 -5.65 14.25
C PHE A 54 5.95 -5.61 15.75
N LEU A 55 6.96 -6.34 16.24
CA LEU A 55 7.42 -6.22 17.63
C LEU A 55 7.84 -4.78 17.97
N GLY A 56 8.51 -4.08 17.04
CA GLY A 56 8.91 -2.69 17.24
C GLY A 56 7.75 -1.70 17.33
N GLY A 57 6.65 -1.96 16.63
CA GLY A 57 5.43 -1.14 16.65
C GLY A 57 4.48 -1.46 17.80
N ASP A 58 4.49 -2.70 18.28
CA ASP A 58 3.68 -3.17 19.40
C ASP A 58 4.49 -4.11 20.31
N PRO A 59 5.04 -3.60 21.42
CA PRO A 59 5.84 -4.40 22.36
C PRO A 59 5.06 -5.54 23.02
N SER A 60 3.72 -5.53 23.01
CA SER A 60 2.92 -6.63 23.56
C SER A 60 3.12 -7.93 22.79
N ARG A 61 3.58 -7.84 21.53
CA ARG A 61 3.90 -8.98 20.66
C ARG A 61 5.09 -9.81 21.13
N ALA A 62 5.89 -9.30 22.07
CA ALA A 62 6.93 -10.10 22.73
C ALA A 62 6.38 -11.33 23.46
N LYS A 63 5.06 -11.36 23.74
CA LYS A 63 4.38 -12.48 24.42
C LYS A 63 3.90 -13.57 23.46
N LEU A 64 4.04 -13.39 22.15
CA LEU A 64 3.59 -14.38 21.17
C LEU A 64 4.50 -15.62 21.18
N PRO A 65 3.97 -16.83 20.93
CA PRO A 65 4.76 -18.07 20.94
C PRO A 65 5.94 -18.08 19.97
N ASP A 66 5.84 -17.30 18.88
CA ASP A 66 6.82 -17.19 17.80
C ASP A 66 7.45 -15.78 17.73
N ALA A 67 7.44 -15.07 18.85
CA ALA A 67 8.04 -13.74 18.95
C ALA A 67 9.55 -13.80 18.64
N PRO A 68 10.07 -12.88 17.81
CA PRO A 68 11.50 -12.80 17.54
C PRO A 68 12.29 -12.46 18.82
N ASP A 69 13.38 -13.19 19.06
CA ASP A 69 14.33 -12.88 20.13
C ASP A 69 15.35 -11.84 19.65
N VAL A 70 14.98 -10.57 19.73
CA VAL A 70 15.84 -9.44 19.35
C VAL A 70 15.74 -8.31 20.38
N PRO A 71 16.81 -7.52 20.61
CA PRO A 71 16.73 -6.35 21.47
C PRO A 71 15.68 -5.34 20.97
N MET A 72 14.86 -4.81 21.88
CA MET A 72 13.82 -3.82 21.53
C MET A 72 14.31 -2.60 20.72
N PRO A 73 15.54 -2.06 20.93
CA PRO A 73 16.07 -1.01 20.06
C PRO A 73 16.18 -1.43 18.58
N VAL A 74 16.55 -2.69 18.31
CA VAL A 74 16.63 -3.25 16.95
C VAL A 74 15.23 -3.36 16.35
N ALA A 75 14.26 -3.89 17.11
CA ALA A 75 12.87 -3.98 16.66
C ALA A 75 12.27 -2.60 16.33
N ARG A 76 12.52 -1.60 17.18
CA ARG A 76 12.08 -0.21 16.94
C ARG A 76 12.72 0.41 15.70
N ALA A 77 14.01 0.17 15.49
CA ALA A 77 14.68 0.63 14.27
C ALA A 77 14.05 -0.02 13.03
N ALA A 78 13.80 -1.34 13.05
CA ALA A 78 13.14 -2.04 11.96
C ALA A 78 11.71 -1.51 11.69
N PHE A 79 10.94 -1.22 12.74
CA PHE A 79 9.62 -0.61 12.61
C PHE A 79 9.68 0.78 11.97
N ALA A 80 10.61 1.63 12.43
CA ALA A 80 10.79 2.96 11.88
C ALA A 80 11.14 2.90 10.39
N SER A 81 12.08 2.03 9.98
CA SER A 81 12.41 1.82 8.57
C SER A 81 11.23 1.30 7.75
N ASN A 82 10.42 0.39 8.32
CA ASN A 82 9.23 -0.13 7.66
C ASN A 82 8.16 0.95 7.44
N ILE A 83 7.91 1.81 8.44
CA ILE A 83 6.97 2.93 8.27
C ILE A 83 7.41 3.80 7.10
N THR A 84 8.70 4.15 6.97
CA THR A 84 9.19 4.95 5.83
C THR A 84 9.00 4.27 4.47
N GLN A 85 8.94 2.95 4.43
CA GLN A 85 8.71 2.21 3.19
C GLN A 85 7.28 2.41 2.65
N PHE A 86 6.33 2.79 3.50
CA PHE A 86 4.94 3.01 3.11
C PHE A 86 4.85 4.11 2.05
N GLN A 87 5.54 5.22 2.27
CA GLN A 87 5.64 6.36 1.37
C GLN A 87 6.26 5.96 0.03
N MET A 88 7.34 5.17 0.07
CA MET A 88 8.03 4.71 -1.15
C MET A 88 7.15 3.80 -2.00
N ASN A 89 6.38 2.90 -1.37
CA ASN A 89 5.41 2.08 -2.08
C ASN A 89 4.27 2.89 -2.67
N MET A 90 3.74 3.87 -1.93
CA MET A 90 2.68 4.71 -2.45
C MET A 90 3.16 5.60 -3.60
N ALA A 91 4.43 6.04 -3.58
CA ALA A 91 5.06 6.67 -4.73
C ALA A 91 5.16 5.70 -5.93
N SER A 92 5.46 4.41 -5.70
CA SER A 92 5.43 3.39 -6.75
C SER A 92 4.03 3.21 -7.35
N ILE A 93 2.97 3.21 -6.54
CA ILE A 93 1.58 3.18 -7.02
C ILE A 93 1.27 4.41 -7.88
N LEU A 94 1.58 5.62 -7.38
CA LEU A 94 1.35 6.87 -8.10
C LEU A 94 2.05 6.88 -9.46
N THR A 95 3.35 6.56 -9.46
CA THR A 95 4.17 6.55 -10.68
C THR A 95 3.69 5.49 -11.67
N SER A 96 3.26 4.31 -11.19
CA SER A 96 2.64 3.28 -12.04
C SER A 96 1.39 3.80 -12.75
N MET A 97 0.50 4.47 -12.02
CA MET A 97 -0.74 5.04 -12.59
C MET A 97 -0.46 6.15 -13.61
N ILE A 98 0.56 6.98 -13.36
CA ILE A 98 0.98 8.04 -14.26
C ILE A 98 1.65 7.48 -15.52
N PHE A 99 2.70 6.67 -15.37
CA PHE A 99 3.51 6.20 -16.50
C PHE A 99 2.84 5.09 -17.33
N ALA A 100 1.85 4.39 -16.78
CA ALA A 100 0.95 3.56 -17.58
C ALA A 100 -0.11 4.37 -18.36
N GLY A 101 -0.08 5.70 -18.24
CA GLY A 101 -1.02 6.60 -18.91
C GLY A 101 -2.45 6.46 -18.39
N VAL A 102 -2.67 5.90 -17.20
CA VAL A 102 -4.04 5.60 -16.74
C VAL A 102 -4.84 6.90 -16.62
N LEU A 103 -4.25 7.91 -15.99
CA LEU A 103 -4.86 9.23 -15.76
C LEU A 103 -4.98 10.08 -17.04
N GLU A 104 -4.11 9.86 -18.03
CA GLU A 104 -4.18 10.56 -19.32
C GLU A 104 -5.36 10.08 -20.15
N HIS A 105 -5.57 8.77 -20.24
CA HIS A 105 -6.65 8.17 -21.01
C HIS A 105 -8.02 8.28 -20.32
N ARG A 106 -8.05 8.53 -19.00
CA ARG A 106 -9.27 8.49 -18.16
C ARG A 106 -9.38 9.78 -17.34
N ARG A 107 -9.87 10.82 -18.02
CA ARG A 107 -9.88 12.20 -17.53
C ARG A 107 -10.86 12.44 -16.37
N ASN A 108 -11.80 11.53 -16.12
CA ASN A 108 -12.73 11.64 -15.00
C ASN A 108 -12.22 10.95 -13.73
N MET A 109 -11.21 10.10 -13.85
CA MET A 109 -10.72 9.30 -12.73
C MET A 109 -10.08 10.18 -11.64
N ARG A 110 -10.43 9.90 -10.39
CA ARG A 110 -9.87 10.56 -9.20
C ARG A 110 -9.15 9.52 -8.36
N LEU A 111 -7.85 9.70 -8.19
CA LEU A 111 -6.99 8.84 -7.39
C LEU A 111 -6.78 9.45 -6.00
N VAL A 112 -6.98 8.66 -4.95
CA VAL A 112 -6.72 9.02 -3.55
C VAL A 112 -5.71 8.02 -2.97
N LEU A 113 -4.62 8.54 -2.42
CA LEU A 113 -3.57 7.74 -1.79
C LEU A 113 -3.62 7.97 -0.28
N GLY A 114 -4.27 7.05 0.44
CA GLY A 114 -4.46 7.14 1.89
C GLY A 114 -3.20 6.79 2.66
N GLU A 115 -2.96 7.46 3.78
CA GLU A 115 -1.81 7.23 4.68
C GLU A 115 -0.45 7.21 3.96
N SER A 116 -0.37 7.95 2.86
CA SER A 116 0.74 7.84 1.91
C SER A 116 1.91 8.74 2.24
N GLY A 117 1.71 9.85 2.97
CA GLY A 117 2.78 10.75 3.41
C GLY A 117 3.72 11.26 2.31
N ILE A 118 3.27 11.29 1.05
CA ILE A 118 4.05 11.72 -0.13
C ILE A 118 3.86 13.22 -0.46
N GLY A 119 3.47 14.03 0.52
CA GLY A 119 3.21 15.46 0.39
C GLY A 119 4.06 16.31 1.31
#